data_AF-A0A5J4G0G2-F1
#
_entry.id   AF-A0A5J4G0G2-F1
#
_cell.length_a   1.000
_cell.length_b   1.000
_cell.length_c   1.000
_cell.angle_alpha   90.00
_cell.angle_beta   90.00
_cell.angle_gamma   90.00
#
_symmetry.space_group_name_H-M   'P 1'
#
loop_
_entity.id
_entity.type
_entity.pdbx_description
1 polymer ?
#
loop_
_entity_poly.entity_id
_entity_poly.type
_entity_poly.pdbx_seq_one_letter_code
_entity_poly.pdbx_strand_id
1 'polypeptide(L)'
;MKQFLFLLICFFGINTIAQNQYISFDYEAKYLMPSKKNNTLDTISISFAKDGSHIFTDSRFLAQGFGLNVFGNGANKTNSNIGLLYTSSKSLLQLNYEMGDNLMFMKMDIKTLAASRGIEEINGEQLSLQSEQTDDVNFMGAPRKAYVVFPSNKPEQIITILFDESKPVNNNLLLTNLLTGLLKMNGENVQTNLNLPNGLILSILDDKGVNIIEAIDINEVDTKLTINHTFKTN
;
A
#
# COMPACT_ATOMS: atom_id res chain seq x y z
N MET A 1 49.38 -6.28 0.92
CA MET A 1 49.42 -5.32 -0.22
C MET A 1 48.21 -5.41 -1.15
N LYS A 2 47.99 -6.50 -1.92
CA LYS A 2 46.91 -6.55 -2.93
C LYS A 2 45.49 -6.19 -2.41
N GLN A 3 45.11 -6.67 -1.23
CA GLN A 3 43.81 -6.32 -0.59
C GLN A 3 43.68 -4.82 -0.24
N PHE A 4 44.78 -4.16 0.14
CA PHE A 4 44.80 -2.74 0.49
C PHE A 4 44.65 -1.85 -0.75
N LEU A 5 45.23 -2.28 -1.88
CA LEU A 5 45.07 -1.62 -3.17
C LEU A 5 43.62 -1.73 -3.69
N PHE A 6 42.97 -2.87 -3.47
CA PHE A 6 41.55 -3.06 -3.81
C PHE A 6 40.65 -2.09 -3.03
N LEU A 7 40.90 -1.95 -1.72
CA LEU A 7 40.18 -0.98 -0.87
C LEU A 7 40.38 0.46 -1.35
N LEU A 8 41.60 0.81 -1.79
CA LEU A 8 41.93 2.15 -2.29
C LEU A 8 41.19 2.51 -3.59
N ILE A 9 41.02 1.53 -4.50
CA ILE A 9 40.34 1.73 -5.79
C ILE A 9 38.85 2.04 -5.60
N CYS A 10 38.20 1.45 -4.58
CA CYS A 10 36.80 1.72 -4.26
C CYS A 10 36.52 3.19 -3.85
N PHE A 11 37.52 3.95 -3.41
CA PHE A 11 37.33 5.34 -2.93
C PHE A 11 37.30 6.41 -4.03
N PHE A 12 37.77 6.14 -5.26
CA PHE A 12 37.94 7.19 -6.29
C PHE A 12 36.88 7.21 -7.39
N GLY A 13 35.94 6.26 -7.43
CA GLY A 13 34.96 6.08 -8.51
C GLY A 13 33.63 6.82 -8.37
N ILE A 14 33.58 7.94 -7.64
CA ILE A 14 32.33 8.49 -7.10
C ILE A 14 31.85 9.82 -7.76
N ASN A 15 31.38 9.74 -9.02
CA ASN A 15 30.43 10.68 -9.63
C ASN A 15 29.00 10.07 -9.67
N THR A 16 27.85 10.74 -9.45
CA THR A 16 27.54 12.16 -9.20
C THR A 16 26.05 12.48 -9.48
N ILE A 17 25.12 11.52 -9.32
CA ILE A 17 23.67 11.75 -9.51
C ILE A 17 22.86 11.08 -8.38
N ALA A 18 22.23 11.87 -7.53
CA ALA A 18 21.19 11.41 -6.61
C ALA A 18 19.83 11.49 -7.29
N GLN A 19 19.04 10.41 -7.25
CA GLN A 19 17.63 10.48 -7.65
C GLN A 19 16.80 10.95 -6.46
N ASN A 20 16.61 12.26 -6.36
CA ASN A 20 15.70 12.85 -5.38
C ASN A 20 14.28 12.78 -5.95
N GLN A 21 13.46 11.85 -5.45
CA GLN A 21 12.04 11.79 -5.80
C GLN A 21 11.23 12.48 -4.69
N TYR A 22 10.51 13.54 -5.05
CA TYR A 22 9.57 14.23 -4.16
C TYR A 22 8.16 13.74 -4.46
N ILE A 23 7.45 13.31 -3.41
CA ILE A 23 6.05 12.86 -3.48
C ILE A 23 5.29 13.69 -2.46
N SER A 24 4.23 14.34 -2.89
CA SER A 24 3.36 15.13 -2.01
C SER A 24 2.09 14.34 -1.70
N PHE A 25 1.61 14.45 -0.47
CA PHE A 25 0.35 13.89 -0.01
C PHE A 25 -0.54 15.04 0.47
N ASP A 26 -1.83 14.97 0.12
CA ASP A 26 -2.83 16.01 0.38
C ASP A 26 -3.66 15.70 1.63
N TYR A 27 -3.76 14.40 1.99
CA TYR A 27 -4.52 13.93 3.15
C TYR A 27 -3.73 12.89 3.94
N GLU A 28 -3.87 12.89 5.26
CA GLU A 28 -3.51 11.78 6.14
C GLU A 28 -4.76 11.31 6.88
N ALA A 29 -5.08 10.02 6.76
CA ALA A 29 -6.17 9.40 7.50
C ALA A 29 -5.63 8.34 8.44
N LYS A 30 -6.11 8.38 9.68
CA LYS A 30 -5.81 7.40 10.72
C LYS A 30 -6.97 6.41 10.81
N TYR A 31 -6.68 5.14 10.62
CA TYR A 31 -7.66 4.06 10.62
C TYR A 31 -7.48 3.15 11.83
N LEU A 32 -8.60 2.75 12.44
CA LEU A 32 -8.69 1.53 13.26
C LEU A 32 -8.66 0.31 12.35
N MET A 33 -7.98 -0.74 12.77
CA MET A 33 -7.95 -2.05 12.11
C MET A 33 -8.09 -3.18 13.16
N PRO A 34 -9.10 -4.05 13.07
CA PRO A 34 -9.27 -5.15 14.02
C PRO A 34 -8.21 -6.25 13.88
N SER A 35 -7.55 -6.58 14.99
CA SER A 35 -6.45 -7.54 15.05
C SER A 35 -6.93 -8.93 15.48
N LYS A 36 -7.25 -9.79 14.50
CA LYS A 36 -7.72 -11.18 14.75
C LYS A 36 -6.78 -12.02 15.62
N LYS A 37 -5.48 -11.68 15.70
CA LYS A 37 -4.46 -12.43 16.45
C LYS A 37 -4.54 -12.18 17.96
N ASN A 38 -4.87 -10.95 18.37
CA ASN A 38 -4.77 -10.48 19.75
C ASN A 38 -6.12 -10.02 20.33
N ASN A 39 -7.18 -9.97 19.52
CA ASN A 39 -8.47 -9.37 19.88
C ASN A 39 -8.37 -7.87 20.25
N THR A 40 -7.36 -7.19 19.71
CA THR A 40 -7.07 -5.76 19.92
C THR A 40 -7.48 -4.92 18.71
N LEU A 41 -7.66 -3.62 18.92
CA LEU A 41 -7.76 -2.64 17.84
C LEU A 41 -6.38 -2.00 17.65
N ASP A 42 -5.79 -2.18 16.47
CA ASP A 42 -4.56 -1.49 16.08
C ASP A 42 -4.92 -0.21 15.31
N THR A 43 -4.01 0.78 15.27
CA THR A 43 -4.18 2.00 14.46
C THR A 43 -3.07 2.16 13.45
N ILE A 44 -3.43 2.58 12.23
CA ILE A 44 -2.50 2.84 11.13
C ILE A 44 -2.77 4.23 10.55
N SER A 45 -1.72 5.02 10.29
CA SER A 45 -1.82 6.23 9.46
C SER A 45 -1.55 5.87 8.00
N ILE A 46 -2.34 6.42 7.08
CA ILE A 46 -2.11 6.34 5.64
C ILE A 46 -2.22 7.74 5.04
N SER A 47 -1.18 8.19 4.35
CA SER A 47 -1.18 9.42 3.57
C SER A 47 -1.59 9.14 2.12
N PHE A 48 -2.40 10.02 1.52
CA PHE A 48 -2.97 9.88 0.17
C PHE A 48 -2.62 11.08 -0.69
N ALA A 49 -2.12 10.82 -1.91
CA ALA A 49 -2.06 11.83 -2.96
C ALA A 49 -3.44 11.94 -3.62
N LYS A 50 -3.94 13.17 -3.75
CA LYS A 50 -5.29 13.49 -4.26
C LYS A 50 -5.53 12.98 -5.69
N ASP A 51 -4.50 12.96 -6.53
CA ASP A 51 -4.54 12.40 -7.87
C ASP A 51 -4.60 10.86 -7.93
N GLY A 52 -4.57 10.18 -6.77
CA GLY A 52 -4.57 8.72 -6.63
C GLY A 52 -3.26 8.05 -7.05
N SER A 53 -2.18 8.83 -7.29
CA SER A 53 -0.91 8.30 -7.79
C SER A 53 -0.11 7.54 -6.73
N HIS A 54 -0.24 7.92 -5.46
CA HIS A 54 0.52 7.35 -4.35
C HIS A 54 -0.31 7.21 -3.07
N ILE A 55 0.01 6.18 -2.28
CA ILE A 55 -0.30 6.10 -0.85
C ILE A 55 0.95 5.74 -0.06
N PHE A 56 1.06 6.27 1.17
CA PHE A 56 2.18 6.03 2.06
C PHE A 56 1.71 5.64 3.47
N THR A 57 2.45 4.76 4.14
CA THR A 57 2.25 4.44 5.56
C THR A 57 3.57 4.07 6.23
N ASP A 58 3.77 4.55 7.45
CA ASP A 58 4.89 4.21 8.33
C ASP A 58 4.48 3.27 9.49
N SER A 59 3.30 2.65 9.37
CA SER A 59 2.68 1.85 10.42
C SER A 59 3.61 0.78 10.99
N ARG A 60 3.93 0.92 12.29
CA ARG A 60 4.73 -0.06 13.05
C ARG A 60 4.13 -1.46 13.06
N PHE A 61 2.80 -1.58 12.94
CA PHE A 61 2.14 -2.88 12.82
C PHE A 61 2.58 -3.59 11.52
N LEU A 62 2.57 -2.86 10.40
CA LEU A 62 3.07 -3.36 9.12
C LEU A 62 4.60 -3.59 9.18
N ALA A 63 5.34 -2.75 9.91
CA ALA A 63 6.77 -2.92 10.16
C ALA A 63 7.11 -4.26 10.81
N GLN A 64 6.41 -4.61 11.89
CA GLN A 64 6.63 -5.85 12.63
C GLN A 64 6.23 -7.07 11.81
N GLY A 65 5.07 -7.04 11.16
CA GLY A 65 4.61 -8.13 10.31
C GLY A 65 5.56 -8.43 9.15
N PHE A 66 6.04 -7.39 8.46
CA PHE A 66 7.01 -7.54 7.38
C PHE A 66 8.40 -7.95 7.90
N GLY A 67 8.89 -7.27 8.95
CA GLY A 67 10.21 -7.55 9.54
C GLY A 67 10.35 -8.98 10.04
N LEU A 68 9.31 -9.52 10.68
CA LEU A 68 9.27 -10.93 11.12
C LEU A 68 9.35 -11.92 9.95
N ASN A 69 8.74 -11.60 8.80
CA ASN A 69 8.78 -12.46 7.63
C ASN A 69 10.16 -12.47 6.92
N VAL A 70 10.89 -11.36 6.95
CA VAL A 70 12.20 -11.24 6.26
C VAL A 70 13.38 -11.55 7.16
N PHE A 71 13.36 -11.11 8.42
CA PHE A 71 14.48 -11.22 9.38
C PHE A 71 14.20 -12.20 10.53
N GLY A 72 13.05 -12.89 10.51
CA GLY A 72 12.65 -13.84 11.54
C GLY A 72 12.51 -13.19 12.92
N ASN A 73 12.73 -13.99 13.98
CA ASN A 73 12.63 -13.54 15.37
C ASN A 73 13.59 -12.40 15.75
N GLY A 74 14.59 -12.08 14.92
CA GLY A 74 15.46 -10.90 15.10
C GLY A 74 14.69 -9.58 15.04
N ALA A 75 13.56 -9.54 14.32
CA ALA A 75 12.72 -8.35 14.15
C ALA A 75 11.87 -7.97 15.38
N ASN A 76 11.81 -8.82 16.42
CA ASN A 76 11.13 -8.50 17.68
C ASN A 76 11.90 -7.48 18.55
N LYS A 77 13.09 -7.02 18.12
CA LYS A 77 13.81 -5.95 18.82
C LYS A 77 13.14 -4.62 18.53
N THR A 78 12.56 -4.03 19.59
CA THR A 78 11.97 -2.70 19.61
C THR A 78 12.87 -1.66 18.96
N ASN A 79 12.27 -0.76 18.15
CA ASN A 79 12.89 0.25 17.27
C ASN A 79 13.19 -0.26 15.84
N SER A 80 12.18 -0.83 15.18
CA SER A 80 12.13 -0.88 13.71
C SER A 80 11.25 0.24 13.15
N ASN A 81 11.72 0.90 12.10
CA ASN A 81 10.96 1.86 11.30
C ASN A 81 10.64 1.20 9.96
N ILE A 82 9.41 1.39 9.46
CA ILE A 82 9.05 1.06 8.08
C ILE A 82 8.55 2.31 7.38
N GLY A 83 8.76 2.39 6.07
CA GLY A 83 7.99 3.24 5.18
C GLY A 83 7.54 2.40 4.00
N LEU A 84 6.23 2.23 3.83
CA LEU A 84 5.63 1.60 2.67
C LEU A 84 5.01 2.67 1.79
N LEU A 85 5.47 2.75 0.55
CA LEU A 85 4.94 3.62 -0.49
C LEU A 85 4.43 2.75 -1.64
N TYR A 86 3.16 2.89 -1.99
CA TYR A 86 2.62 2.32 -3.23
C TYR A 86 2.50 3.40 -4.30
N THR A 87 2.86 3.08 -5.54
CA THR A 87 2.70 3.93 -6.74
C THR A 87 1.73 3.27 -7.72
N SER A 88 0.52 3.79 -7.81
CA SER A 88 -0.62 3.18 -8.52
C SER A 88 -0.35 2.97 -10.01
N SER A 89 0.13 4.00 -10.69
CA SER A 89 0.35 4.03 -12.15
C SER A 89 1.32 2.98 -12.68
N LYS A 90 2.20 2.46 -11.83
CA LYS A 90 3.18 1.41 -12.16
C LYS A 90 2.99 0.14 -11.35
N SER A 91 2.01 0.08 -10.46
CA SER A 91 1.85 -0.98 -9.45
C SER A 91 3.14 -1.28 -8.68
N LEU A 92 3.92 -0.25 -8.36
CA LEU A 92 5.19 -0.39 -7.64
C LEU A 92 4.97 -0.29 -6.13
N LEU A 93 5.52 -1.24 -5.38
CA LEU A 93 5.71 -1.14 -3.94
C LEU A 93 7.16 -0.75 -3.65
N GLN A 94 7.32 0.33 -2.89
CA GLN A 94 8.58 0.77 -2.32
C GLN A 94 8.54 0.60 -0.82
N LEU A 95 9.59 -0.01 -0.28
CA LEU A 95 9.79 -0.30 1.12
C LEU A 95 11.11 0.33 1.56
N ASN A 96 11.04 1.10 2.63
CA ASN A 96 12.17 1.38 3.51
C ASN A 96 11.97 0.57 4.80
N TYR A 97 12.97 -0.18 5.24
CA TYR A 97 12.96 -0.87 6.54
C TYR A 97 14.29 -0.64 7.26
N GLU A 98 14.22 -0.12 8.48
CA GLU A 98 15.36 0.19 9.34
C GLU A 98 15.19 -0.52 10.69
N MET A 99 16.24 -1.14 11.21
CA MET A 99 16.22 -1.86 12.49
C MET A 99 17.62 -1.90 13.12
N GLY A 100 17.89 -0.96 14.03
CA GLY A 100 19.25 -0.70 14.50
C GLY A 100 20.15 -0.34 13.31
N ASP A 101 21.33 -0.97 13.20
CA ASP A 101 22.25 -0.73 12.08
C ASP A 101 21.83 -1.44 10.76
N ASN A 102 20.72 -2.17 10.75
CA ASN A 102 20.23 -2.85 9.54
C ASN A 102 19.30 -1.93 8.76
N LEU A 103 19.62 -1.67 7.49
CA LEU A 103 18.82 -0.86 6.59
C LEU A 103 18.58 -1.62 5.29
N MET A 104 17.32 -1.76 4.89
CA MET A 104 16.90 -2.41 3.65
C MET A 104 15.95 -1.50 2.87
N PHE A 105 16.35 -1.19 1.65
CA PHE A 105 15.48 -0.56 0.65
C PHE A 105 15.08 -1.59 -0.40
N MET A 106 13.79 -1.67 -0.70
CA MET A 106 13.26 -2.54 -1.75
C MET A 106 12.29 -1.76 -2.64
N LYS A 107 12.39 -1.94 -3.95
CA LYS A 107 11.48 -1.38 -4.94
C LYS A 107 11.10 -2.49 -5.91
N MET A 108 9.82 -2.82 -5.99
CA MET A 108 9.35 -3.98 -6.76
C MET A 108 8.03 -3.69 -7.47
N ASP A 109 7.81 -4.29 -8.63
CA ASP A 109 6.46 -4.42 -9.21
C ASP A 109 5.72 -5.49 -8.38
N ILE A 110 4.50 -5.17 -7.95
CA ILE A 110 3.60 -6.09 -7.25
C ILE A 110 3.39 -7.38 -8.04
N LYS A 111 3.42 -7.34 -9.38
CA LYS A 111 3.34 -8.54 -10.24
C LYS A 111 4.55 -9.48 -10.07
N THR A 112 5.74 -8.96 -9.77
CA THR A 112 6.93 -9.78 -9.56
C THR A 112 6.84 -10.61 -8.27
N LEU A 113 6.05 -10.17 -7.28
CA LEU A 113 5.73 -10.98 -6.10
C LEU A 113 4.95 -12.25 -6.46
N ALA A 114 4.11 -12.22 -7.50
CA ALA A 114 3.37 -13.40 -7.97
C ALA A 114 4.34 -14.51 -8.43
N ALA A 115 5.26 -14.17 -9.34
CA ALA A 115 6.26 -15.10 -9.87
C ALA A 115 7.14 -15.69 -8.76
N SER A 116 7.50 -14.91 -7.74
CA SER A 116 8.30 -15.40 -6.60
C SER A 116 7.62 -16.48 -5.75
N ARG A 117 6.31 -16.69 -5.93
CA ARG A 117 5.51 -17.71 -5.22
C ARG A 117 5.28 -18.99 -6.05
N GLY A 118 5.93 -19.12 -7.21
CA GLY A 118 5.72 -20.27 -8.11
C GLY A 118 4.42 -20.19 -8.92
N ILE A 119 3.83 -19.00 -9.04
CA ILE A 119 2.72 -18.74 -9.97
C ILE A 119 3.34 -18.50 -11.35
N GLU A 120 3.60 -19.60 -12.07
CA GLU A 120 4.30 -19.57 -13.36
C GLU A 120 3.41 -19.03 -14.50
N GLU A 121 2.10 -19.32 -14.46
CA GLU A 121 1.12 -18.82 -15.43
C GLU A 121 -0.15 -18.32 -14.72
N ILE A 122 -0.70 -17.20 -15.21
CA ILE A 122 -2.02 -16.69 -14.81
C ILE A 122 -3.08 -17.51 -15.58
N ASN A 123 -3.32 -18.74 -15.12
CA ASN A 123 -4.26 -19.67 -15.72
C ASN A 123 -5.56 -19.73 -14.92
N GLY A 124 -6.61 -19.11 -15.47
CA GLY A 124 -7.96 -19.11 -14.92
C GLY A 124 -8.94 -18.42 -15.86
N GLU A 125 -10.24 -18.66 -15.64
CA GLU A 125 -11.28 -17.86 -16.28
C GLU A 125 -11.09 -16.37 -15.97
N GLN A 126 -11.47 -15.51 -16.91
CA GLN A 126 -11.24 -14.08 -16.78
C GLN A 126 -12.13 -13.50 -15.66
N LEU A 127 -11.50 -13.12 -14.55
CA LEU A 127 -12.15 -12.50 -13.41
C LEU A 127 -12.39 -11.01 -13.72
N SER A 128 -13.64 -10.56 -13.70
CA SER A 128 -13.96 -9.14 -13.80
C SER A 128 -14.33 -8.60 -12.42
N LEU A 129 -13.61 -7.59 -11.90
CA LEU A 129 -14.12 -6.84 -10.76
C LEU A 129 -15.09 -5.76 -11.22
N GLN A 130 -16.25 -5.73 -10.58
CA GLN A 130 -17.32 -4.78 -10.78
C GLN A 130 -17.56 -3.97 -9.50
N SER A 131 -18.20 -2.82 -9.64
CA SER A 131 -18.61 -2.00 -8.50
C SER A 131 -19.96 -1.33 -8.74
N GLU A 132 -20.80 -1.32 -7.71
CA GLU A 132 -22.11 -0.67 -7.74
C GLU A 132 -22.25 0.28 -6.54
N GLN A 133 -22.89 1.44 -6.76
CA GLN A 133 -23.22 2.35 -5.67
C GLN A 133 -24.44 1.79 -4.91
N THR A 134 -24.39 1.78 -3.59
CA THR A 134 -25.53 1.43 -2.73
C THR A 134 -26.26 2.70 -2.26
N ASP A 135 -27.32 2.50 -1.46
CA ASP A 135 -27.90 3.58 -0.65
C ASP A 135 -26.85 4.22 0.29
N ASP A 136 -27.13 5.45 0.71
CA ASP A 136 -26.30 6.18 1.67
C ASP A 136 -26.29 5.49 3.05
N VAL A 137 -25.09 5.28 3.57
CA VAL A 137 -24.84 4.71 4.91
C VAL A 137 -24.52 5.84 5.88
N ASN A 138 -25.11 5.83 7.07
CA ASN A 138 -24.76 6.80 8.12
C ASN A 138 -23.40 6.45 8.74
N PHE A 139 -22.43 7.34 8.61
CA PHE A 139 -21.08 7.18 9.14
C PHE A 139 -20.66 8.44 9.90
N MET A 140 -20.22 8.28 11.16
CA MET A 140 -19.92 9.38 12.08
C MET A 140 -21.03 10.45 12.19
N GLY A 141 -22.30 10.05 12.04
CA GLY A 141 -23.46 10.94 12.15
C GLY A 141 -23.79 11.74 10.88
N ALA A 142 -23.17 11.44 9.74
CA ALA A 142 -23.49 12.01 8.45
C ALA A 142 -23.74 10.91 7.38
N PRO A 143 -24.65 11.12 6.42
CA PRO A 143 -24.79 10.22 5.28
C PRO A 143 -23.50 10.23 4.44
N ARG A 144 -23.11 9.04 3.99
CA ARG A 144 -21.97 8.78 3.11
C ARG A 144 -22.38 7.75 2.07
N LYS A 145 -22.00 8.01 0.83
CA LYS A 145 -22.16 7.02 -0.24
C LYS A 145 -21.26 5.82 0.04
N ALA A 146 -21.86 4.64 -0.06
CA ALA A 146 -21.15 3.38 -0.05
C ALA A 146 -21.18 2.73 -1.44
N TYR A 147 -20.15 1.96 -1.74
CA TYR A 147 -20.00 1.22 -2.98
C TYR A 147 -19.63 -0.21 -2.65
N VAL A 148 -20.37 -1.18 -3.19
CA VAL A 148 -19.95 -2.58 -3.17
C VAL A 148 -18.98 -2.83 -4.31
N VAL A 149 -17.94 -3.62 -4.05
CA VAL A 149 -17.01 -4.15 -5.05
C VAL A 149 -17.06 -5.66 -4.96
N PHE A 150 -17.24 -6.33 -6.08
CA PHE A 150 -17.40 -7.79 -6.13
C PHE A 150 -16.83 -8.39 -7.43
N PRO A 151 -16.42 -9.67 -7.41
CA PRO A 151 -16.03 -10.41 -8.60
C PRO A 151 -17.27 -10.90 -9.38
N SER A 152 -17.22 -10.79 -10.71
CA SER A 152 -18.33 -11.15 -11.60
C SER A 152 -18.76 -12.63 -11.56
N ASN A 153 -17.89 -13.52 -11.07
CA ASN A 153 -18.19 -14.95 -10.94
C ASN A 153 -18.63 -15.38 -9.52
N LYS A 154 -18.57 -14.47 -8.54
CA LYS A 154 -19.00 -14.68 -7.14
C LYS A 154 -19.59 -13.38 -6.59
N PRO A 155 -20.73 -12.88 -7.12
CA PRO A 155 -21.31 -11.59 -6.75
C PRO A 155 -21.71 -11.50 -5.27
N GLU A 156 -21.85 -12.63 -4.58
CA GLU A 156 -22.05 -12.70 -3.13
C GLU A 156 -20.81 -12.33 -2.30
N GLN A 157 -19.61 -12.37 -2.90
CA GLN A 157 -18.35 -12.02 -2.23
C GLN A 157 -18.07 -10.53 -2.36
N ILE A 158 -18.87 -9.74 -1.66
CA ILE A 158 -18.77 -8.28 -1.63
C ILE A 158 -17.72 -7.79 -0.63
N ILE A 159 -17.06 -6.67 -0.96
CA ILE A 159 -16.52 -5.72 0.02
C ILE A 159 -17.29 -4.40 -0.14
N THR A 160 -17.60 -3.73 0.96
CA THR A 160 -18.28 -2.43 0.93
C THR A 160 -17.27 -1.33 1.26
N ILE A 161 -17.22 -0.25 0.48
CA ILE A 161 -16.28 0.86 0.67
C ILE A 161 -17.07 2.17 0.81
N LEU A 162 -16.86 2.89 1.90
CA LEU A 162 -17.45 4.21 2.14
C LEU A 162 -16.44 5.29 1.76
N PHE A 163 -16.91 6.37 1.14
CA PHE A 163 -16.06 7.48 0.71
C PHE A 163 -16.53 8.85 1.22
N ASP A 164 -15.56 9.72 1.50
CA ASP A 164 -15.76 11.16 1.67
C ASP A 164 -15.45 11.88 0.34
N GLU A 165 -16.47 12.07 -0.49
CA GLU A 165 -16.34 12.79 -1.77
C GLU A 165 -15.92 14.27 -1.60
N SER A 166 -16.00 14.85 -0.38
CA SER A 166 -15.48 16.20 -0.12
C SER A 166 -13.95 16.26 -0.16
N LYS A 167 -13.26 15.11 -0.04
CA LYS A 167 -11.80 14.96 -0.09
C LYS A 167 -11.43 14.12 -1.31
N PRO A 168 -11.43 14.69 -2.53
CA PRO A 168 -11.47 13.93 -3.78
C PRO A 168 -10.14 13.23 -4.11
N VAL A 169 -9.88 12.07 -3.51
CA VAL A 169 -8.82 11.12 -3.89
C VAL A 169 -9.29 10.26 -5.06
N ASN A 170 -8.49 10.14 -6.13
CA ASN A 170 -8.85 9.36 -7.32
C ASN A 170 -8.74 7.83 -7.10
N ASN A 171 -9.81 7.21 -6.60
CA ASN A 171 -9.87 5.76 -6.37
C ASN A 171 -9.93 4.93 -7.65
N ASN A 172 -10.47 5.48 -8.74
CA ASN A 172 -10.46 4.80 -10.05
C ASN A 172 -9.04 4.57 -10.56
N LEU A 173 -8.06 5.38 -10.16
CA LEU A 173 -6.64 5.09 -10.36
C LEU A 173 -6.06 4.24 -9.22
N LEU A 174 -6.29 4.63 -7.96
CA LEU A 174 -5.64 4.01 -6.80
C LEU A 174 -6.11 2.58 -6.53
N LEU A 175 -7.40 2.41 -6.20
CA LEU A 175 -7.96 1.12 -5.78
C LEU A 175 -8.02 0.14 -6.94
N THR A 176 -8.34 0.59 -8.16
CA THR A 176 -8.32 -0.26 -9.35
C THR A 176 -6.96 -0.92 -9.57
N ASN A 177 -5.87 -0.15 -9.54
CA ASN A 177 -4.53 -0.71 -9.72
C ASN A 177 -4.09 -1.56 -8.52
N LEU A 178 -4.42 -1.14 -7.30
CA LEU A 178 -4.08 -1.88 -6.09
C LEU A 178 -4.76 -3.26 -6.06
N LEU A 179 -6.07 -3.31 -6.25
CA LEU A 179 -6.85 -4.56 -6.28
C LEU A 179 -6.43 -5.45 -7.47
N THR A 180 -6.21 -4.87 -8.65
CA THR A 180 -5.69 -5.61 -9.82
C THR A 180 -4.33 -6.26 -9.51
N GLY A 181 -3.43 -5.53 -8.84
CA GLY A 181 -2.12 -6.04 -8.45
C GLY A 181 -2.21 -7.16 -7.42
N LEU A 182 -3.01 -6.97 -6.36
CA LEU A 182 -3.20 -7.93 -5.27
C LEU A 182 -3.86 -9.24 -5.74
N LEU A 183 -4.81 -9.19 -6.68
CA LEU A 183 -5.42 -10.41 -7.23
C LEU A 183 -4.47 -11.13 -8.20
N LYS A 184 -3.71 -10.39 -9.03
CA LYS A 184 -2.66 -10.99 -9.87
C LYS A 184 -1.53 -11.62 -9.06
N MET A 185 -1.24 -11.12 -7.86
CA MET A 185 -0.36 -11.78 -6.87
C MET A 185 -0.87 -13.14 -6.37
N ASN A 186 -2.15 -13.44 -6.54
CA ASN A 186 -2.78 -14.71 -6.18
C ASN A 186 -3.06 -15.60 -7.40
N GLY A 187 -2.60 -15.20 -8.60
CA GLY A 187 -2.75 -15.98 -9.85
C GLY A 187 -4.02 -15.69 -10.65
N GLU A 188 -4.83 -14.73 -10.23
CA GLU A 188 -6.12 -14.42 -10.87
C GLU A 188 -5.96 -13.65 -12.19
N ASN A 189 -6.71 -14.07 -13.22
CA ASN A 189 -6.73 -13.39 -14.53
C ASN A 189 -7.67 -12.18 -14.53
N VAL A 190 -7.23 -11.10 -13.88
CA VAL A 190 -8.13 -9.96 -13.58
C VAL A 190 -8.17 -8.90 -14.68
N GLN A 191 -9.38 -8.62 -15.16
CA GLN A 191 -9.80 -7.34 -15.72
C GLN A 191 -10.58 -6.56 -14.65
N THR A 192 -10.41 -5.25 -14.58
CA THR A 192 -11.12 -4.40 -13.63
C THR A 192 -11.92 -3.35 -14.38
N ASN A 193 -13.21 -3.25 -14.04
CA ASN A 193 -14.11 -2.22 -14.54
C ASN A 193 -14.81 -1.57 -13.34
N LEU A 194 -13.98 -1.04 -12.43
CA LEU A 194 -14.43 -0.32 -11.25
C LEU A 194 -14.80 1.11 -11.63
N ASN A 195 -15.93 1.57 -11.11
CA ASN A 195 -16.43 2.94 -11.21
C ASN A 195 -16.67 3.48 -9.79
N LEU A 196 -15.56 3.74 -9.11
CA LEU A 196 -15.49 4.28 -7.75
C LEU A 196 -15.46 5.81 -7.81
N PRO A 197 -15.97 6.51 -6.79
CA PRO A 197 -15.97 7.97 -6.75
C PRO A 197 -14.57 8.51 -6.45
N ASN A 198 -14.37 9.79 -6.76
CA ASN A 198 -13.27 10.55 -6.18
C ASN A 198 -13.64 10.90 -4.73
N GLY A 199 -12.90 10.38 -3.76
CA GLY A 199 -13.19 10.60 -2.33
C GLY A 199 -12.21 9.86 -1.43
N LEU A 200 -12.00 10.33 -0.21
CA LEU A 200 -11.12 9.65 0.74
C LEU A 200 -11.85 8.42 1.30
N ILE A 201 -11.16 7.28 1.42
CA ILE A 201 -11.73 6.06 1.99
C ILE A 201 -12.04 6.32 3.47
N LEU A 202 -13.29 6.08 3.88
CA LEU A 202 -13.73 6.22 5.28
C LEU A 202 -13.80 4.88 6.00
N SER A 203 -14.31 3.85 5.33
CA SER A 203 -14.36 2.49 5.86
C SER A 203 -14.31 1.49 4.71
N ILE A 204 -13.76 0.30 5.01
CA ILE A 204 -13.94 -0.88 4.18
C ILE A 204 -14.55 -1.96 5.08
N LEU A 205 -15.65 -2.57 4.65
CA LEU A 205 -16.33 -3.65 5.36
C LEU A 205 -16.26 -4.96 4.55
N ASP A 206 -16.25 -6.09 5.26
CA ASP A 206 -16.35 -7.42 4.66
C ASP A 206 -17.79 -7.80 4.26
N ASP A 207 -17.95 -9.02 3.75
CA ASP A 207 -19.22 -9.63 3.34
C ASP A 207 -20.28 -9.71 4.46
N LYS A 208 -19.88 -9.52 5.73
CA LYS A 208 -20.73 -9.56 6.93
C LYS A 208 -20.99 -8.18 7.51
N GLY A 209 -20.50 -7.12 6.87
CA GLY A 209 -20.58 -5.75 7.39
C GLY A 209 -19.66 -5.50 8.58
N VAL A 210 -18.56 -6.26 8.73
CA VAL A 210 -17.55 -6.00 9.76
C VAL A 210 -16.47 -5.10 9.18
N ASN A 211 -16.15 -4.00 9.87
CA ASN A 211 -15.08 -3.07 9.46
C ASN A 211 -13.73 -3.82 9.38
N ILE A 212 -13.13 -3.82 8.19
CA ILE A 212 -11.73 -4.21 7.93
C ILE A 212 -10.82 -3.05 8.33
N ILE A 213 -11.17 -1.82 7.91
CA ILE A 213 -10.57 -0.57 8.36
C ILE A 213 -11.66 0.49 8.57
N GLU A 214 -11.47 1.40 9.52
CA GLU A 214 -12.40 2.49 9.83
C GLU A 214 -11.63 3.77 10.19
N ALA A 215 -11.84 4.85 9.44
CA ALA A 215 -11.20 6.14 9.67
C ALA A 215 -11.74 6.79 10.95
N ILE A 216 -10.82 7.18 11.84
CA ILE A 216 -11.14 7.86 13.11
C ILE A 216 -10.63 9.30 13.17
N ASP A 217 -9.68 9.66 12.30
CA ASP A 217 -9.16 11.01 12.17
C ASP A 217 -8.67 11.24 10.74
N ILE A 218 -8.87 12.45 10.22
CA ILE A 218 -8.56 12.84 8.84
C ILE A 218 -8.03 14.27 8.85
N ASN A 219 -6.78 14.43 8.43
CA ASN A 219 -6.11 15.72 8.34
C ASN A 219 -5.80 16.06 6.88
N GLU A 220 -6.03 17.32 6.49
CA GLU A 220 -5.46 17.87 5.25
C GLU A 220 -4.00 18.26 5.52
N VAL A 221 -3.08 17.84 4.65
CA VAL A 221 -1.63 17.98 4.84
C VAL A 221 -0.95 18.41 3.54
N ASP A 222 0.25 19.00 3.64
CA ASP A 222 1.19 19.17 2.52
C ASP A 222 2.49 18.40 2.86
N THR A 223 2.33 17.09 3.10
CA THR A 223 3.43 16.23 3.52
C THR A 223 4.24 15.81 2.31
N LYS A 224 5.53 16.16 2.30
CA LYS A 224 6.46 15.83 1.20
C LYS A 224 7.41 14.70 1.62
N LEU A 225 7.15 13.49 1.13
CA LEU A 225 8.11 12.39 1.23
C LEU A 225 9.25 12.64 0.23
N THR A 226 10.47 12.76 0.76
CA THR A 226 11.69 12.85 -0.03
C THR A 226 12.39 11.51 -0.02
N ILE A 227 12.45 10.83 -1.16
CA ILE A 227 13.19 9.59 -1.33
C ILE A 227 14.54 9.91 -1.96
N ASN A 228 15.61 9.69 -1.18
CA ASN A 228 16.99 9.84 -1.61
C ASN A 228 17.67 8.47 -1.54
N HIS A 229 17.94 7.85 -2.69
CA HIS A 229 18.78 6.66 -2.78
C HIS A 229 20.07 7.01 -3.54
N THR A 230 21.23 6.65 -2.99
CA THR A 230 22.53 6.81 -3.66
C THR A 230 23.39 5.57 -3.50
N PHE A 231 23.35 4.71 -4.50
CA PHE A 231 24.35 3.67 -4.78
C PHE A 231 24.88 3.87 -6.20
N LYS A 232 26.19 3.69 -6.37
CA LYS A 232 26.93 4.54 -7.31
C LYS A 232 28.34 4.02 -7.57
N THR A 233 28.55 3.47 -8.75
CA THR A 233 29.83 3.12 -9.36
C THR A 233 29.70 3.32 -10.87
N ASN A 234 30.80 3.59 -11.57
CA ASN A 234 30.85 3.61 -13.04
C ASN A 234 30.44 2.26 -13.65
#